data_AF-A0A1M5JIE3-F1
#
_entry.id   AF-A0A1M5JIE3-F1
#
_cell.length_a   1.000
_cell.length_b   1.000
_cell.length_c   1.000
_cell.angle_alpha   90.00
_cell.angle_beta   90.00
_cell.angle_gamma   90.00
#
_symmetry.space_group_name_H-M   'P 1'
#
loop_
_entity.id
_entity.type
_entity.pdbx_description
1 polymer ?
#
loop_
_entity_poly.entity_id
_entity_poly.type
_entity_poly.pdbx_seq_one_letter_code
_entity_poly.pdbx_strand_id
1 'polypeptide(L)'
;MKKLIVLGLLGVIGWMPYRAEAQVSISLNIGSQPLWGPVGYDYVDNYYLPDIECYYNVPRRQFIYMDGPRWIHSSSLPSRYRGYDLYNGYKVVVNSRDPYRNFDRDRISYSRYRNVRSQQVIRYSRDSRYYVVKGHPYGGSYGRGTDRDDRDHGNWRGRDRDDDRGHGNWRGRDRDDDDRGHGRGNGRGHGKGHGRGRD
;
A
#
# COMPACT_ATOMS: atom_id res chain seq x y z
N MET A 1 -14.09 -17.33 85.71
CA MET A 1 -15.02 -17.20 84.57
C MET A 1 -14.76 -15.84 83.90
N LYS A 2 -13.79 -15.52 83.04
CA LYS A 2 -12.95 -16.21 82.04
C LYS A 2 -13.76 -17.16 81.16
N LYS A 3 -13.85 -16.82 79.86
CA LYS A 3 -14.47 -17.56 78.74
C LYS A 3 -15.85 -17.09 78.26
N LEU A 4 -16.11 -15.80 78.07
CA LEU A 4 -17.18 -15.36 77.13
C LEU A 4 -16.91 -13.99 76.42
N ILE A 5 -15.67 -13.49 76.40
CA ILE A 5 -15.32 -12.24 75.67
C ILE A 5 -14.26 -12.53 74.60
N VAL A 6 -14.35 -13.68 73.92
CA VAL A 6 -13.45 -14.04 72.81
C VAL A 6 -14.21 -14.13 71.47
N LEU A 7 -15.52 -13.89 71.46
CA LEU A 7 -16.38 -14.05 70.26
C LEU A 7 -16.84 -12.72 69.64
N GLY A 8 -16.16 -11.60 69.91
CA GLY A 8 -16.53 -10.28 69.38
C GLY A 8 -15.48 -9.61 68.47
N LEU A 9 -14.31 -10.23 68.27
CA LEU A 9 -13.16 -9.63 67.55
C LEU A 9 -12.68 -10.46 66.34
N LEU A 10 -13.54 -11.34 65.83
CA LEU A 10 -13.30 -12.12 64.59
C LEU A 10 -14.39 -11.87 63.53
N GLY A 11 -15.01 -10.69 63.56
CA GLY A 11 -16.20 -10.37 62.76
C GLY A 11 -16.00 -9.46 61.56
N VAL A 12 -14.78 -9.00 61.24
CA VAL A 12 -14.57 -8.03 60.14
C VAL A 12 -13.26 -8.27 59.37
N ILE A 13 -12.99 -9.50 58.94
CA ILE A 13 -11.92 -9.78 57.95
C ILE A 13 -12.52 -10.28 56.61
N GLY A 14 -13.85 -10.39 56.52
CA GLY A 14 -14.52 -11.13 55.46
C GLY A 14 -14.93 -10.37 54.19
N TRP A 15 -14.67 -9.07 54.04
CA TRP A 15 -15.15 -8.30 52.86
C TRP A 15 -14.07 -7.42 52.22
N MET A 16 -12.92 -8.00 51.89
CA MET A 16 -12.11 -7.44 50.81
C MET A 16 -12.35 -8.27 49.55
N PRO A 17 -13.13 -7.77 48.57
CA PRO A 17 -13.05 -8.34 47.23
C PRO A 17 -11.69 -7.97 46.66
N TYR A 18 -10.69 -8.83 46.88
CA TYR A 18 -9.46 -8.80 46.10
C TYR A 18 -9.78 -9.30 44.69
N ARG A 19 -10.29 -8.41 43.86
CA ARG A 19 -10.39 -8.60 42.41
C ARG A 19 -9.64 -7.46 41.75
N ALA A 20 -8.32 -7.49 41.87
CA ALA A 20 -7.46 -6.80 40.91
C ALA A 20 -7.42 -7.66 39.64
N GLU A 21 -8.52 -7.68 38.88
CA GLU A 21 -8.47 -8.12 37.50
C GLU A 21 -7.82 -6.99 36.71
N ALA A 22 -6.48 -7.00 36.68
CA ALA A 22 -5.74 -6.22 35.71
C ALA A 22 -6.07 -6.82 34.35
N GLN A 23 -7.15 -6.34 33.73
CA GLN A 23 -7.40 -6.57 32.32
C GLN A 23 -6.27 -5.85 31.57
N VAL A 24 -5.19 -6.57 31.28
CA VAL A 24 -4.14 -6.08 30.41
C VAL A 24 -4.73 -6.00 29.02
N SER A 25 -5.37 -4.86 28.69
CA SER A 25 -5.81 -4.57 27.33
C SER A 25 -4.57 -4.28 26.50
N ILE A 26 -4.09 -5.29 25.77
CA ILE A 26 -3.06 -5.06 24.76
C ILE A 26 -3.76 -4.32 23.61
N SER A 27 -3.65 -2.99 23.61
CA SER A 27 -4.12 -2.18 22.48
C SER A 27 -3.20 -2.43 21.30
N LEU A 28 -3.65 -3.24 20.34
CA LEU A 28 -2.97 -3.42 19.05
C LEU A 28 -3.58 -2.43 18.06
N ASN A 29 -2.76 -1.64 17.37
CA ASN A 29 -3.25 -0.70 16.36
C ASN A 29 -2.63 -0.92 14.97
N ILE A 30 -2.19 -2.15 14.69
CA ILE A 30 -1.54 -2.53 13.42
C ILE A 30 -2.36 -2.04 12.21
N GLY A 31 -3.68 -2.27 12.19
CA GLY A 31 -4.54 -1.87 11.07
C GLY A 31 -4.72 -0.36 10.86
N SER A 32 -4.38 0.48 11.84
CA SER A 32 -4.40 1.94 11.68
C SER A 32 -3.07 2.50 11.19
N GLN A 33 -1.98 1.73 11.28
CA GLN A 33 -0.68 2.13 10.77
C GLN A 33 -0.71 2.24 9.24
N PRO A 34 -0.19 3.33 8.65
CA PRO A 34 -0.13 3.51 7.21
C PRO A 34 0.86 2.53 6.56
N LEU A 35 0.65 2.20 5.29
CA LEU A 35 1.54 1.32 4.52
C LEU A 35 2.99 1.80 4.45
N TRP A 36 3.21 3.11 4.56
CA TRP A 36 4.54 3.70 4.61
C TRP A 36 5.18 3.64 6.00
N GLY A 37 4.46 3.23 7.05
CA GLY A 37 5.00 3.07 8.41
C GLY A 37 6.08 1.98 8.47
N PRO A 38 7.02 2.06 9.43
CA PRO A 38 8.06 1.05 9.60
C PRO A 38 7.48 -0.28 10.12
N VAL A 39 8.09 -1.38 9.72
CA VAL A 39 7.79 -2.70 10.30
C VAL A 39 8.37 -2.84 11.72
N GLY A 40 7.89 -3.82 12.47
CA GLY A 40 8.39 -4.22 13.79
C GLY A 40 7.57 -3.69 14.98
N TYR A 41 6.40 -3.10 14.74
CA TYR A 41 5.60 -2.45 15.79
C TYR A 41 4.13 -2.89 15.78
N ASP A 42 3.65 -3.37 16.92
CA ASP A 42 2.25 -3.75 17.14
C ASP A 42 1.36 -2.57 17.51
N TYR A 43 1.99 -1.55 18.08
CA TYR A 43 1.36 -0.33 18.57
C TYR A 43 2.23 0.89 18.28
N VAL A 44 1.61 1.95 17.77
CA VAL A 44 2.25 3.23 17.52
C VAL A 44 1.29 4.38 17.81
N ASP A 45 1.68 5.34 18.65
CA ASP A 45 0.97 6.62 18.74
C ASP A 45 1.38 7.55 17.60
N ASN A 46 2.69 7.73 17.40
CA ASN A 46 3.22 8.67 16.43
C ASN A 46 4.47 8.14 15.73
N TYR A 47 4.70 8.63 14.51
CA TYR A 47 5.99 8.60 13.85
C TYR A 47 6.61 9.99 13.87
N TYR A 48 7.85 10.12 14.31
CA TYR A 48 8.68 11.29 14.03
C TYR A 48 9.44 11.07 12.71
N LEU A 49 9.45 12.09 11.85
CA LEU A 49 10.09 12.09 10.54
C LEU A 49 11.27 13.07 10.56
N PRO A 50 12.52 12.61 10.79
CA PRO A 50 13.67 13.49 11.04
C PRO A 50 14.04 14.42 9.88
N ASP A 51 13.79 14.01 8.64
CA ASP A 51 14.13 14.78 7.43
C ASP A 51 13.27 16.05 7.28
N ILE A 52 12.03 16.00 7.76
CA ILE A 52 11.05 17.07 7.64
C ILE A 52 10.60 17.63 8.99
N GLU A 53 11.19 17.10 10.07
CA GLU A 53 10.93 17.52 11.45
C GLU A 53 9.44 17.53 11.81
N CYS A 54 8.67 16.60 11.24
CA CYS A 54 7.24 16.45 11.45
C CYS A 54 6.95 15.21 12.30
N TYR A 55 5.80 15.20 12.96
CA TYR A 55 5.19 13.99 13.48
C TYR A 55 4.01 13.58 12.61
N TYR A 56 3.66 12.30 12.65
CA TYR A 56 2.39 11.78 12.16
C TYR A 56 1.74 10.97 13.27
N ASN A 57 0.58 11.42 13.73
CA ASN A 57 -0.23 10.70 14.70
C ASN A 57 -1.00 9.58 13.99
N VAL A 58 -0.71 8.33 14.35
CA VAL A 58 -1.28 7.14 13.69
C VAL A 58 -2.78 7.00 13.96
N PRO A 59 -3.28 7.07 15.22
CA PRO A 59 -4.70 6.94 15.48
C PRO A 59 -5.55 8.02 14.80
N ARG A 60 -5.10 9.28 14.79
CA ARG A 60 -5.83 10.42 14.21
C ARG A 60 -5.59 10.61 12.71
N ARG A 61 -4.59 9.96 12.14
CA ARG A 61 -4.16 10.09 10.73
C ARG A 61 -3.86 11.55 10.35
N GLN A 62 -3.10 12.23 11.20
CA GLN A 62 -2.76 13.64 11.03
C GLN A 62 -1.26 13.87 11.21
N PHE A 63 -0.70 14.72 10.36
CA PHE A 63 0.60 15.32 10.57
C PHE A 63 0.52 16.39 11.66
N ILE A 64 1.62 16.51 12.40
CA ILE A 64 1.85 17.56 13.38
C ILE A 64 3.19 18.21 13.02
N TYR A 65 3.17 19.50 12.72
CA TYR A 65 4.37 20.23 12.29
C TYR A 65 4.36 21.66 12.78
N MET A 66 5.55 22.24 12.85
CA MET A 66 5.71 23.64 13.24
C MET A 66 5.52 24.55 12.02
N ASP A 67 4.65 25.54 12.17
CA ASP A 67 4.43 26.63 11.21
C ASP A 67 4.54 27.97 11.94
N GLY A 68 5.62 28.71 11.66
CA GLY A 68 6.05 29.81 12.51
C GLY A 68 6.24 29.35 13.97
N PRO A 69 5.61 30.01 14.97
CA PRO A 69 5.71 29.61 16.37
C PRO A 69 4.62 28.61 16.81
N ARG A 70 3.82 28.06 15.89
CA ARG A 70 2.63 27.25 16.22
C ARG A 70 2.77 25.81 15.74
N TRP A 71 2.24 24.89 16.55
CA TRP A 71 2.03 23.51 16.14
C TRP A 71 0.71 23.38 15.41
N ILE A 72 0.75 22.83 14.20
CA ILE A 72 -0.41 22.64 13.33
C ILE A 72 -0.69 21.15 13.22
N HIS A 73 -1.96 20.79 13.34
CA HIS A 73 -2.47 19.45 13.05
C HIS A 73 -3.18 19.46 11.70
N SER A 74 -2.76 18.62 10.76
CA SER A 74 -3.30 18.62 9.40
C SER A 74 -3.35 17.20 8.83
N SER A 75 -4.28 16.93 7.92
CA SER A 75 -4.32 15.67 7.16
C SER A 75 -3.20 15.57 6.12
N SER A 76 -2.54 16.68 5.79
CA SER A 76 -1.46 16.74 4.81
C SER A 76 -0.20 17.40 5.39
N LEU A 77 0.94 17.12 4.77
CA LEU A 77 2.18 17.84 5.02
C LEU A 77 2.06 19.33 4.65
N PRO A 78 2.88 20.21 5.25
CA PRO A 78 2.94 21.60 4.84
C PRO A 78 3.46 21.71 3.40
N SER A 79 3.09 22.78 2.69
CA SER A 79 3.43 22.98 1.26
C SER A 79 4.92 22.80 0.96
N ARG A 80 5.80 23.22 1.88
CA ARG A 80 7.27 23.06 1.77
C ARG A 80 7.74 21.60 1.68
N TYR A 81 6.93 20.64 2.14
CA TYR A 81 7.23 19.21 2.14
C TYR A 81 6.22 18.39 1.32
N ARG A 82 5.45 19.03 0.44
CA ARG A 82 4.44 18.33 -0.40
C ARG A 82 5.01 17.18 -1.24
N GLY A 83 6.28 17.27 -1.61
CA GLY A 83 6.98 16.27 -2.43
C GLY A 83 7.78 15.26 -1.62
N TYR A 84 7.68 15.26 -0.29
CA TYR A 84 8.42 14.32 0.54
C TYR A 84 7.86 12.90 0.38
N ASP A 85 8.76 11.95 0.05
CA ASP A 85 8.38 10.56 -0.11
C ASP A 85 8.33 9.84 1.24
N LEU A 86 7.10 9.67 1.74
CA LEU A 86 6.84 8.93 2.97
C LEU A 86 7.24 7.46 2.88
N TYR A 87 7.37 6.83 1.71
CA TYR A 87 7.76 5.42 1.64
C TYR A 87 9.27 5.20 1.83
N ASN A 88 10.09 6.22 1.56
CA ASN A 88 11.54 6.09 1.56
C ASN A 88 12.21 6.77 2.76
N GLY A 89 11.62 7.81 3.33
CA GLY A 89 12.23 8.51 4.47
C GLY A 89 12.11 7.74 5.79
N TYR A 90 13.14 7.80 6.64
CA TYR A 90 13.15 7.12 7.94
C TYR A 90 12.07 7.66 8.90
N LYS A 91 11.51 6.77 9.73
CA LYS A 91 10.55 7.08 10.78
C LYS A 91 11.02 6.52 12.11
N VAL A 92 10.87 7.32 13.14
CA VAL A 92 11.07 6.88 14.51
C VAL A 92 9.72 6.74 15.19
N VAL A 93 9.45 5.61 15.82
CA VAL A 93 8.25 5.42 16.63
C VAL A 93 8.38 6.20 17.93
N VAL A 94 7.41 7.09 18.20
CA VAL A 94 7.35 7.93 19.40
C VAL A 94 5.98 7.76 20.04
N ASN A 95 5.93 7.01 21.14
CA ASN A 95 4.71 6.75 21.90
C ASN A 95 4.52 7.80 22.99
N SER A 96 3.72 8.80 22.69
CA SER A 96 3.39 9.91 23.58
C SER A 96 2.12 10.61 23.10
N ARG A 97 1.28 11.07 24.04
CA ARG A 97 0.06 11.82 23.73
C ARG A 97 0.34 13.15 23.02
N ASP A 98 1.40 13.84 23.43
CA ASP A 98 1.79 15.17 22.95
C ASP A 98 3.28 15.14 22.54
N PRO A 99 3.63 14.48 21.43
CA PRO A 99 5.03 14.19 21.09
C PRO A 99 5.84 15.46 20.82
N TYR A 100 5.18 16.48 20.25
CA TYR A 100 5.78 17.77 19.90
C TYR A 100 6.28 18.56 21.11
N ARG A 101 5.86 18.23 22.34
CA ARG A 101 6.43 18.83 23.57
C ARG A 101 7.90 18.45 23.79
N ASN A 102 8.34 17.34 23.19
CA ASN A 102 9.72 16.89 23.25
C ASN A 102 10.50 17.18 21.95
N PHE A 103 9.99 18.08 21.12
CA PHE A 103 10.52 18.31 19.77
C PHE A 103 12.02 18.58 19.73
N ASP A 104 12.54 19.46 20.58
CA ASP A 104 13.98 19.77 20.57
C ASP A 104 14.83 18.55 20.89
N ARG A 105 14.40 17.73 21.87
CA ARG A 105 15.07 16.48 22.23
C ARG A 105 15.03 15.47 21.09
N ASP A 106 13.85 15.27 20.49
CA ASP A 106 13.66 14.30 19.41
C ASP A 106 14.45 14.71 18.16
N ARG A 107 14.44 16.01 17.82
CA ARG A 107 15.24 16.59 16.72
C ARG A 107 16.72 16.28 16.88
N ILE A 108 17.27 16.47 18.07
CA ILE A 108 18.69 16.20 18.34
C ILE A 108 18.96 14.70 18.32
N SER A 109 18.18 13.91 19.08
CA SER A 109 18.40 12.48 19.29
C SER A 109 18.30 11.66 18.00
N TYR A 110 17.40 12.07 17.11
CA TYR A 110 17.10 11.36 15.88
C TYR A 110 17.69 12.00 14.62
N SER A 111 18.51 13.04 14.78
CA SER A 111 19.22 13.71 13.68
C SER A 111 20.05 12.75 12.82
N ARG A 112 20.66 11.73 13.43
CA ARG A 112 21.44 10.68 12.75
C ARG A 112 20.66 9.84 11.74
N TYR A 113 19.33 9.84 11.84
CA TYR A 113 18.46 9.09 10.92
C TYR A 113 18.01 9.91 9.71
N ARG A 114 18.44 11.18 9.63
CA ARG A 114 18.25 11.97 8.43
C ARG A 114 18.94 11.32 7.24
N ASN A 115 18.32 11.40 6.07
CA ASN A 115 18.79 10.80 4.83
C ASN A 115 18.92 9.26 4.83
N VAL A 116 18.49 8.57 5.89
CA VAL A 116 18.43 7.10 5.90
C VAL A 116 17.23 6.64 5.07
N ARG A 117 17.47 5.67 4.18
CA ARG A 117 16.47 5.14 3.22
C ARG A 117 16.30 3.61 3.27
N SER A 118 17.03 2.93 4.15
CA SER A 118 17.06 1.47 4.23
C SER A 118 15.95 0.87 5.11
N GLN A 119 15.08 1.69 5.70
CA GLN A 119 14.05 1.20 6.61
C GLN A 119 12.95 0.49 5.84
N GLN A 120 12.73 -0.79 6.14
CA GLN A 120 11.62 -1.55 5.57
C GLN A 120 10.28 -1.00 6.09
N VAL A 121 9.36 -0.75 5.15
CA VAL A 121 8.01 -0.27 5.45
C VAL A 121 6.98 -1.37 5.30
N ILE A 122 5.83 -1.18 5.95
CA ILE A 122 4.71 -2.12 6.01
C ILE A 122 4.30 -2.60 4.62
N ARG A 123 4.22 -1.72 3.61
CA ARG A 123 3.84 -2.06 2.23
C ARG A 123 4.58 -3.25 1.64
N TYR A 124 5.87 -3.39 1.97
CA TYR A 124 6.76 -4.41 1.42
C TYR A 124 6.95 -5.60 2.36
N SER A 125 6.29 -5.59 3.51
CA SER A 125 6.35 -6.67 4.48
C SER A 125 5.61 -7.90 3.98
N ARG A 126 6.15 -9.07 4.27
CA ARG A 126 5.46 -10.37 4.11
C ARG A 126 4.95 -10.92 5.44
N ASP A 127 5.09 -10.14 6.50
CA ASP A 127 4.59 -10.50 7.82
C ASP A 127 3.06 -10.37 7.84
N SER A 128 2.38 -11.50 8.10
CA SER A 128 0.94 -11.66 7.97
C SER A 128 0.15 -10.73 8.88
N ARG A 129 0.74 -10.30 9.99
CA ARG A 129 0.08 -9.36 10.92
C ARG A 129 -0.21 -8.01 10.28
N TYR A 130 0.54 -7.59 9.26
CA TYR A 130 0.27 -6.34 8.53
C TYR A 130 -0.76 -6.50 7.40
N TYR A 131 -1.24 -7.71 7.12
CA TYR A 131 -2.23 -7.92 6.05
C TYR A 131 -3.58 -7.26 6.38
N VAL A 132 -3.82 -6.97 7.66
CA VAL A 132 -4.97 -6.17 8.14
C VAL A 132 -4.88 -4.69 7.73
N VAL A 133 -3.70 -4.19 7.35
CA VAL A 133 -3.52 -2.80 6.92
C VAL A 133 -4.17 -2.58 5.57
N LYS A 134 -5.07 -1.60 5.48
CA LYS A 134 -5.80 -1.29 4.25
C LYS A 134 -4.83 -0.98 3.09
N GLY A 135 -4.98 -1.71 1.98
CA GLY A 135 -4.16 -1.55 0.78
C GLY A 135 -2.84 -2.34 0.80
N HIS A 136 -2.62 -3.19 1.80
CA HIS A 136 -1.47 -4.08 1.82
C HIS A 136 -1.55 -5.08 0.64
N PRO A 137 -0.45 -5.35 -0.10
CA PRO A 137 -0.50 -6.22 -1.30
C PRO A 137 -1.00 -7.64 -1.03
N TYR A 138 -0.72 -8.16 0.16
CA TYR A 138 -1.16 -9.48 0.62
C TYR A 138 -2.40 -9.41 1.53
N GLY A 139 -3.02 -8.23 1.65
CA GLY A 139 -4.22 -8.02 2.44
C GLY A 139 -5.44 -8.68 1.78
N GLY A 140 -5.99 -9.71 2.43
CA GLY A 140 -7.16 -10.44 1.98
C GLY A 140 -8.46 -9.62 2.09
N SER A 141 -9.27 -9.70 1.03
CA SER A 141 -10.58 -9.07 0.87
C SER A 141 -11.57 -9.54 1.95
N TYR A 142 -11.73 -8.78 3.02
CA TYR A 142 -12.97 -8.79 3.79
C TYR A 142 -13.91 -7.74 3.18
N GLY A 143 -14.58 -8.10 2.09
CA GLY A 143 -15.78 -7.38 1.65
C GLY A 143 -15.71 -6.62 0.32
N ARG A 144 -15.04 -7.14 -0.71
CA ARG A 144 -15.48 -6.82 -2.08
C ARG A 144 -15.56 -8.09 -2.91
N GLY A 145 -16.75 -8.70 -2.86
CA GLY A 145 -17.30 -9.39 -4.03
C GLY A 145 -17.35 -8.38 -5.16
N THR A 146 -16.34 -8.42 -6.01
CA THR A 146 -16.50 -8.27 -7.44
C THR A 146 -16.05 -9.64 -7.92
N ASP A 147 -16.91 -10.56 -8.32
CA ASP A 147 -17.77 -10.41 -9.51
C ASP A 147 -17.13 -9.41 -10.49
N ARG A 148 -15.85 -9.62 -10.77
CA ARG A 148 -15.37 -9.36 -12.11
C ARG A 148 -15.78 -10.59 -12.88
N ASP A 149 -16.98 -10.49 -13.44
CA ASP A 149 -17.26 -11.09 -14.73
C ASP A 149 -15.98 -10.96 -15.58
N ASP A 150 -15.31 -12.07 -15.83
CA ASP A 150 -14.34 -12.23 -16.91
C ASP A 150 -15.09 -12.17 -18.25
N ARG A 151 -15.79 -11.07 -18.51
CA ARG A 151 -16.23 -10.66 -19.84
C ARG A 151 -15.23 -9.67 -20.39
N ASP A 152 -13.99 -10.11 -20.54
CA ASP A 152 -13.11 -9.46 -21.51
C ASP A 152 -13.07 -10.32 -22.76
N HIS A 153 -13.85 -9.89 -23.74
CA HIS A 153 -13.82 -10.37 -25.12
C HIS A 153 -12.48 -9.97 -25.76
N GLY A 154 -11.42 -10.70 -25.41
CA GLY A 154 -10.16 -10.69 -26.15
C GLY A 154 -10.27 -11.53 -27.41
N ASN A 155 -10.73 -10.94 -28.51
CA ASN A 155 -10.66 -11.50 -29.87
C ASN A 155 -9.19 -11.69 -30.29
N TRP A 156 -8.59 -12.80 -29.85
CA TRP A 156 -7.33 -13.30 -30.40
C TRP A 156 -7.65 -14.36 -31.44
N ARG A 157 -7.71 -13.94 -32.71
CA ARG A 157 -7.55 -14.84 -33.86
C ARG A 157 -6.10 -15.35 -33.87
N GLY A 158 -5.83 -16.31 -32.98
CA GLY A 158 -4.66 -17.18 -33.03
C GLY A 158 -4.87 -18.16 -34.17
N ARG A 159 -4.05 -18.01 -35.19
CA ARG A 159 -3.96 -18.86 -36.38
C ARG A 159 -3.25 -20.14 -35.93
N ASP A 160 -4.00 -21.17 -35.54
CA ASP A 160 -3.45 -22.49 -35.27
C ASP A 160 -2.82 -23.01 -36.56
N ARG A 161 -1.49 -23.18 -36.51
CA ARG A 161 -0.70 -23.88 -37.52
C ARG A 161 -0.75 -25.35 -37.21
N ASP A 162 -1.37 -26.08 -38.13
CA ASP A 162 -0.83 -27.28 -38.77
C ASP A 162 0.01 -28.23 -37.90
N ASP A 163 -0.66 -29.24 -37.35
CA ASP A 163 -0.03 -30.53 -37.04
C ASP A 163 -0.95 -31.64 -37.57
N ASP A 164 -0.95 -31.84 -38.88
CA ASP A 164 -1.45 -33.09 -39.47
C ASP A 164 -0.37 -33.79 -40.30
N ARG A 165 -0.23 -35.06 -39.93
CA ARG A 165 0.84 -35.98 -40.25
C ARG A 165 0.67 -36.55 -41.66
N GLY A 166 1.74 -36.48 -42.45
CA GLY A 166 2.31 -37.66 -43.09
C GLY A 166 1.76 -38.15 -44.45
N HIS A 167 2.73 -38.54 -45.28
CA HIS A 167 2.68 -39.54 -46.36
C HIS A 167 2.07 -39.16 -47.72
N GLY A 168 2.90 -39.26 -48.78
CA GLY A 168 2.40 -39.73 -50.09
C GLY A 168 3.04 -39.19 -51.36
N ASN A 169 4.20 -39.75 -51.73
CA ASN A 169 4.59 -40.16 -53.08
C ASN A 169 4.67 -39.14 -54.25
N TRP A 170 5.91 -38.82 -54.64
CA TRP A 170 6.28 -38.35 -55.97
C TRP A 170 6.26 -39.50 -56.98
N ARG A 171 5.43 -39.42 -58.03
CA ARG A 171 5.68 -40.04 -59.34
C ARG A 171 5.13 -39.13 -60.44
N GLY A 172 5.99 -38.84 -61.41
CA GLY A 172 5.85 -37.73 -62.36
C GLY A 172 4.90 -37.97 -63.53
N ARG A 173 4.82 -36.97 -64.41
CA ARG A 173 5.05 -37.11 -65.85
C ARG A 173 5.06 -35.74 -66.52
N ASP A 174 5.85 -35.68 -67.57
CA ASP A 174 6.15 -34.57 -68.46
C ASP A 174 4.94 -34.01 -69.24
N ARG A 175 5.21 -32.86 -69.87
CA ARG A 175 4.85 -32.44 -71.24
C ARG A 175 3.65 -31.49 -71.49
N ASP A 176 4.04 -30.44 -72.22
CA ASP A 176 3.44 -29.84 -73.41
C ASP A 176 2.28 -28.82 -73.27
N ASP A 177 2.62 -27.61 -73.73
CA ASP A 177 1.93 -26.78 -74.73
C ASP A 177 0.67 -25.94 -74.43
N ASP A 178 0.76 -24.75 -75.04
CA ASP A 178 -0.28 -23.89 -75.61
C ASP A 178 -1.08 -22.88 -74.76
N ASP A 179 -0.73 -21.60 -75.04
CA ASP A 179 -1.63 -20.53 -75.49
C ASP A 179 -2.98 -20.32 -74.78
N ARG A 180 -3.14 -19.11 -74.21
CA ARG A 180 -4.09 -18.09 -74.70
C ARG A 180 -4.05 -16.84 -73.81
N GLY A 181 -3.68 -15.71 -74.42
CA GLY A 181 -3.79 -14.40 -73.80
C GLY A 181 -5.22 -13.89 -73.70
N HIS A 182 -5.43 -12.87 -72.88
CA HIS A 182 -6.41 -11.82 -73.11
C HIS A 182 -5.95 -10.54 -72.39
N GLY A 183 -5.64 -9.51 -73.17
CA GLY A 183 -5.46 -8.15 -72.70
C GLY A 183 -6.78 -7.41 -72.51
N ARG A 184 -6.70 -6.29 -71.78
CA ARG A 184 -7.50 -5.04 -71.79
C ARG A 184 -7.14 -4.34 -70.46
N GLY A 185 -6.42 -3.22 -70.39
CA GLY A 185 -6.47 -2.06 -71.28
C GLY A 185 -7.71 -1.23 -70.95
N ASN A 186 -7.58 -0.27 -70.03
CA ASN A 186 -8.27 1.02 -70.07
C ASN A 186 -7.67 1.97 -69.02
N GLY A 187 -6.94 2.97 -69.51
CA GLY A 187 -6.57 4.16 -68.75
C GLY A 187 -7.69 5.21 -68.78
N ARG A 188 -7.54 6.18 -67.86
CA ARG A 188 -8.02 7.58 -67.82
C ARG A 188 -7.96 7.95 -66.32
N GLY A 189 -7.11 8.85 -65.83
CA GLY A 189 -6.61 10.09 -66.41
C GLY A 189 -7.49 11.26 -65.94
N HIS A 190 -6.83 12.30 -65.41
CA HIS A 190 -7.32 13.60 -64.86
C HIS A 190 -7.61 13.62 -63.35
N GLY A 191 -7.02 14.51 -62.53
CA GLY A 191 -6.06 15.59 -62.77
C GLY A 191 -6.33 16.78 -61.83
N LYS A 192 -5.25 17.29 -61.20
CA LYS A 192 -5.03 18.66 -60.63
C LYS A 192 -6.00 19.11 -59.49
N GLY A 193 -5.60 19.81 -58.44
CA GLY A 193 -4.41 20.60 -58.13
C GLY A 193 -4.84 21.81 -57.27
N HIS A 194 -3.87 22.43 -56.58
CA HIS A 194 -3.95 23.69 -55.80
C HIS A 194 -4.55 23.56 -54.37
N GLY A 195 -4.01 24.19 -53.31
CA GLY A 195 -2.98 25.22 -53.18
C GLY A 195 -2.70 25.50 -51.68
N ARG A 196 -1.65 26.27 -51.42
CA ARG A 196 -1.01 26.57 -50.11
C ARG A 196 -1.64 27.75 -49.36
N GLY A 197 -1.35 27.83 -48.05
CA GLY A 197 -1.32 29.01 -47.15
C GLY A 197 -1.48 28.50 -45.69
N ARG A 198 -0.63 28.72 -44.66
CA ARG A 198 0.02 29.93 -44.10
C ARG A 198 -0.97 31.09 -44.08
N ASP A 199 -1.45 31.57 -42.94
CA ASP A 199 -0.72 31.97 -41.72
C ASP A 199 -1.18 31.33 -40.40
#